data_AF-A0A650CVH9-F1
#
_entry.id   AF-A0A650CVH9-F1
#
_cell.length_a   1.000
_cell.length_b   1.000
_cell.length_c   1.000
_cell.angle_alpha   90.00
_cell.angle_beta   90.00
_cell.angle_gamma   90.00
#
_symmetry.space_group_name_H-M   'P 1'
#
loop_
_entity.id
_entity.type
_entity.pdbx_description
1 polymer ?
#
loop_
_entity_poly.entity_id
_entity_poly.type
_entity_poly.pdbx_seq_one_letter_code
_entity_poly.pdbx_strand_id
1 'polypeptide(L)'
;MQCSDLLKLVVEGKIDKEIGAYYDCFLSLQHFLRFNVAIKLKRKVIKIGNYVYFDLDYDRPSSFISGIDDTTGKIFTMPVRMCGIYYETEEEIRKCMGFDYHYYEKFEYATNVKIRIQGDLVMDVIRAYDKKEELLKYINENKENFRQLWESFVRAELGKNKEMQNAEVLIGTYQELMDFALNTRVYKEEDRKDVIKVVKLLRIIENNVLTLAKKYGIEVHNLYEKPRSSEPERYKCIRFLDIQEFARKLREKKAEELSENFNNFVLSQENTVKIRIGHYTTPHEISLTGVITDVVEGRRVNALILSPQKITVKHPEHGVNEFYVPKPSYVQFRLMEPF
;
A
#
# COMPACT_ATOMS: atom_id res chain seq x y z
N MET A 1 22.12 25.09 27.35
CA MET A 1 22.77 24.02 26.56
C MET A 1 21.84 23.70 25.40
N GLN A 2 22.31 23.71 24.16
CA GLN A 2 21.50 23.27 23.03
C GLN A 2 21.39 21.75 23.04
N CYS A 3 20.29 21.18 22.56
CA CYS A 3 20.12 19.71 22.47
C CYS A 3 21.26 19.05 21.67
N SER A 4 21.80 19.74 20.65
CA SER A 4 22.98 19.33 19.89
C SER A 4 24.24 19.15 20.72
N ASP A 5 24.40 19.91 21.81
CA ASP A 5 25.57 19.80 22.69
C ASP A 5 25.56 18.47 23.44
N LEU A 6 24.37 17.93 23.74
CA LEU A 6 24.24 16.61 24.37
C LEU A 6 24.83 15.52 23.47
N LEU A 7 24.56 15.55 22.16
CA LEU A 7 25.12 14.58 21.22
C LEU A 7 26.66 14.69 21.12
N LYS A 8 27.22 15.90 21.23
CA LYS A 8 28.68 16.08 21.29
C LYS A 8 29.27 15.46 22.56
N LEU A 9 28.67 15.72 23.72
CA LEU A 9 29.11 15.15 24.99
C LEU A 9 29.08 13.62 25.00
N VAL A 10 28.08 13.01 24.34
CA VAL A 10 28.03 11.55 24.14
C VAL A 10 29.24 11.04 23.38
N VAL A 11 29.54 11.67 22.23
CA VAL A 11 30.65 11.25 21.35
C VAL A 11 31.99 11.41 22.07
N GLU A 12 32.13 12.43 22.89
CA GLU A 12 33.31 12.68 23.72
C GLU A 12 33.41 11.78 24.97
N GLY A 13 32.39 10.95 25.25
CA GLY A 13 32.35 10.09 26.44
C GLY A 13 32.19 10.85 27.76
N LYS A 14 31.70 12.09 27.73
CA LYS A 14 31.61 13.00 28.89
C LYS A 14 30.26 13.03 29.60
N ILE A 15 29.34 12.12 29.28
CA ILE A 15 28.06 12.01 29.99
C ILE A 15 28.21 11.14 31.23
N ASP A 16 28.09 11.76 32.40
CA ASP A 16 28.10 11.09 33.71
C ASP A 16 26.66 11.00 34.27
N LYS A 17 26.10 9.80 34.11
CA LYS A 17 25.00 9.15 34.85
C LYS A 17 23.61 9.78 35.00
N GLU A 18 23.36 11.07 34.80
CA GLU A 18 22.00 11.63 34.93
C GLU A 18 21.40 12.10 33.60
N ILE A 19 21.15 11.14 32.69
CA ILE A 19 20.48 11.40 31.41
C ILE A 19 19.07 11.97 31.62
N GLY A 20 18.44 11.68 32.76
CA GLY A 20 17.12 12.17 33.17
C GLY A 20 16.95 13.68 33.10
N ALA A 21 18.01 14.44 33.39
CA ALA A 21 18.00 15.90 33.34
C ALA A 21 17.83 16.47 31.92
N TYR A 22 18.01 15.64 30.88
CA TYR A 22 17.98 16.07 29.48
C TYR A 22 16.69 15.67 28.75
N TYR A 23 15.64 15.26 29.45
CA TYR A 23 14.37 14.85 28.83
C TYR A 23 13.84 15.88 27.82
N ASP A 24 13.89 17.17 28.17
CA ASP A 24 13.39 18.25 27.32
C ASP A 24 14.17 18.41 26.01
N CYS A 25 15.37 17.82 25.92
CA CYS A 25 16.15 17.79 24.70
C CYS A 25 15.64 16.78 23.66
N PHE A 26 14.67 15.91 24.01
CA PHE A 26 14.15 14.88 23.12
C PHE A 26 12.76 15.23 22.60
N LEU A 27 12.45 14.76 21.39
CA LEU A 27 11.15 14.94 20.74
C LEU A 27 9.99 14.42 21.60
N SER A 28 10.18 13.25 22.20
CA SER A 28 9.18 12.60 23.03
C SER A 28 9.80 11.60 24.00
N LEU A 29 8.98 11.09 24.92
CA LEU A 29 9.35 10.03 25.84
C LEU A 29 9.91 8.80 25.12
N GLN A 30 9.37 8.47 23.95
CA GLN A 30 9.85 7.32 23.19
C GLN A 30 11.31 7.53 22.72
N HIS A 31 11.63 8.70 22.17
CA HIS A 31 12.99 9.02 21.75
C HIS A 31 13.96 9.10 22.93
N PHE A 32 13.53 9.68 24.05
CA PHE A 32 14.31 9.70 25.29
C PHE A 32 14.62 8.28 25.80
N LEU A 33 13.62 7.40 25.87
CA LEU A 33 13.80 6.02 26.34
C LEU A 33 14.71 5.22 25.39
N ARG A 34 14.53 5.34 24.08
CA ARG A 34 15.41 4.70 23.07
C ARG A 34 16.86 5.17 23.21
N PHE A 35 17.07 6.47 23.39
CA PHE A 35 18.40 7.03 23.60
C PHE A 35 19.05 6.52 24.88
N ASN A 36 18.30 6.42 25.97
CA ASN A 36 18.80 5.85 27.23
C ASN A 36 19.24 4.38 27.05
N VAL A 37 18.46 3.59 26.31
CA VAL A 37 18.83 2.21 25.96
C VAL A 37 20.11 2.20 25.14
N ALA A 38 20.19 3.01 24.08
CA ALA A 38 21.37 3.13 23.23
C ALA A 38 22.63 3.49 24.06
N ILE A 39 22.52 4.48 24.95
CA ILE A 39 23.64 4.91 25.79
C ILE A 39 24.13 3.83 26.76
N LYS A 40 23.22 3.05 27.33
CA LYS A 40 23.54 2.00 28.31
C LYS A 40 24.11 0.74 27.66
N LEU A 41 23.66 0.40 26.45
CA LEU A 41 24.04 -0.84 25.77
C LEU A 41 25.14 -0.69 24.73
N LYS A 42 25.49 0.55 24.35
CA LYS A 42 26.51 0.81 23.32
C LYS A 42 27.83 0.09 23.60
N ARG A 43 28.36 -0.55 22.57
CA ARG A 43 29.76 -0.98 22.49
C ARG A 43 30.62 0.08 21.83
N LYS A 44 30.07 0.75 20.81
CA LYS A 44 30.75 1.81 20.06
C LYS A 44 29.79 2.96 19.76
N VAL A 45 30.33 4.17 19.76
CA VAL A 45 29.65 5.39 19.30
C VAL A 45 30.42 5.93 18.12
N ILE A 46 29.71 6.27 17.05
CA ILE A 46 30.32 6.83 15.83
C ILE A 46 29.55 8.09 15.47
N LYS A 47 30.28 9.21 15.31
CA LYS A 47 29.73 10.44 14.74
C LYS A 47 29.87 10.37 13.22
N ILE A 48 28.77 10.48 12.50
CA ILE A 48 28.74 10.42 11.03
C ILE A 48 27.92 11.60 10.56
N GLY A 49 28.63 12.66 10.14
CA GLY A 49 28.03 13.94 9.78
C GLY A 49 27.07 14.45 10.87
N ASN A 50 25.81 14.66 10.53
CA ASN A 50 24.76 15.14 11.45
C ASN A 50 24.23 14.07 12.42
N TYR A 51 24.57 12.81 12.24
CA TYR A 51 24.06 11.69 13.05
C TYR A 51 25.06 11.17 14.07
N VAL A 52 24.54 10.50 15.09
CA VAL A 52 25.30 9.67 16.04
C VAL A 52 24.75 8.26 15.96
N TYR A 53 25.62 7.32 15.58
CA TYR A 53 25.31 5.90 15.53
C TYR A 53 25.79 5.21 16.82
N PHE A 54 24.90 4.43 17.42
CA PHE A 54 25.16 3.61 18.60
C PHE A 54 25.15 2.15 18.18
N ASP A 55 26.36 1.59 18.09
CA ASP A 55 26.56 0.19 17.79
C ASP A 55 26.40 -0.63 19.08
N LEU A 56 25.52 -1.62 19.04
CA LEU A 56 25.29 -2.52 20.16
C LEU A 56 26.02 -3.86 20.01
N ASP A 57 26.62 -4.14 18.83
CA ASP A 57 27.37 -5.37 18.52
C ASP A 57 26.56 -6.67 18.72
N TYR A 58 25.33 -6.69 18.22
CA TYR A 58 24.46 -7.86 18.30
C TYR A 58 23.89 -8.21 16.92
N ASP A 59 23.85 -9.51 16.60
CA ASP A 59 23.32 -10.00 15.31
C ASP A 59 21.82 -9.69 15.11
N ARG A 60 21.03 -9.64 16.20
CA ARG A 60 19.59 -9.32 16.20
C ARG A 60 19.13 -8.77 17.56
N PRO A 61 19.56 -7.55 17.97
CA PRO A 61 18.64 -6.41 17.92
C PRO A 61 19.22 -5.16 17.24
N SER A 62 18.30 -4.28 16.84
CA SER A 62 18.54 -2.99 16.20
C SER A 62 19.59 -2.13 16.92
N SER A 63 20.60 -1.65 16.20
CA SER A 63 21.40 -0.49 16.62
C SER A 63 20.54 0.77 16.70
N PHE A 64 21.07 1.87 17.21
CA PHE A 64 20.32 3.14 17.27
C PHE A 64 21.02 4.25 16.49
N ILE A 65 20.22 5.11 15.87
CA ILE A 65 20.69 6.36 15.26
C ILE A 65 19.98 7.51 15.96
N SER A 66 20.75 8.52 16.35
CA SER A 66 20.23 9.79 16.86
C SER A 66 20.67 10.94 15.97
N GLY A 67 19.80 11.93 15.84
CA GLY A 67 20.08 13.18 15.12
C GLY A 67 19.24 14.32 15.70
N ILE A 68 19.46 15.52 15.18
CA ILE A 68 18.64 16.68 15.50
C ILE A 68 17.49 16.74 14.49
N ASP A 69 16.28 16.92 15.00
CA ASP A 69 15.09 17.20 14.21
C ASP A 69 15.05 18.69 13.88
N ASP A 70 15.15 19.03 12.61
CA ASP A 70 15.36 20.43 12.20
C ASP A 70 14.14 21.32 12.44
N THR A 71 12.95 20.76 12.59
CA THR A 71 11.72 21.53 12.86
C THR A 71 11.60 21.93 14.33
N THR A 72 12.13 21.12 15.25
CA THR A 72 12.00 21.33 16.71
C THR A 72 13.32 21.65 17.40
N GLY A 73 14.46 21.39 16.76
CA GLY A 73 15.79 21.44 17.38
C GLY A 73 16.04 20.34 18.42
N LYS A 74 15.14 19.36 18.54
CA LYS A 74 15.20 18.28 19.54
C LYS A 74 15.86 17.03 18.98
N ILE A 75 16.33 16.16 19.87
CA ILE A 75 16.93 14.88 19.51
C ILE A 75 15.83 13.88 19.17
N PHE A 76 15.93 13.30 17.98
CA PHE A 76 15.25 12.06 17.64
C PHE A 76 16.20 10.88 17.84
N THR A 77 15.65 9.72 18.16
CA THR A 77 16.39 8.45 18.24
C THR A 77 15.55 7.32 17.69
N MET A 78 16.08 6.61 16.69
CA MET A 78 15.40 5.54 15.97
C MET A 78 16.19 4.24 16.03
N PRO A 79 15.52 3.08 16.21
CA PRO A 79 16.16 1.79 16.01
C PRO A 79 16.41 1.57 14.52
N VAL A 80 17.58 1.02 14.17
CA VAL A 80 17.94 0.58 12.82
C VAL A 80 18.35 -0.89 12.86
N ARG A 81 17.78 -1.71 11.98
CA ARG A 81 18.15 -3.11 11.81
C ARG A 81 19.38 -3.16 10.92
N MET A 82 20.17 -4.24 11.03
CA MET A 82 21.52 -4.36 10.50
C MET A 82 21.65 -3.83 9.06
N CYS A 83 22.11 -2.59 8.91
CA CYS A 83 22.81 -2.22 7.70
C CYS A 83 24.25 -2.65 7.93
N GLY A 84 24.56 -3.83 7.40
CA GLY A 84 25.91 -4.36 7.47
C GLY A 84 26.88 -3.33 6.89
N ILE A 85 27.99 -3.13 7.60
CA ILE A 85 29.13 -2.25 7.30
C ILE A 85 29.08 -0.93 8.08
N TYR A 86 30.23 -0.60 8.68
CA TYR A 86 30.51 0.70 9.29
C TYR A 86 30.17 1.81 8.29
N TYR A 87 29.18 2.65 8.60
CA TYR A 87 28.89 3.78 7.73
C TYR A 87 30.01 4.81 7.83
N GLU A 88 30.57 5.17 6.69
CA GLU A 88 31.60 6.20 6.58
C GLU A 88 30.97 7.54 6.20
N THR A 89 29.75 7.51 5.65
CA THR A 89 29.08 8.69 5.10
C THR A 89 27.65 8.87 5.64
N GLU A 90 27.15 10.11 5.60
CA GLU A 90 25.73 10.38 5.90
C GLU A 90 24.79 9.65 4.94
N GLU A 91 25.18 9.51 3.66
CA GLU A 91 24.36 8.86 2.63
C GLU A 91 24.04 7.41 3.01
N GLU A 92 25.03 6.65 3.47
CA GLU A 92 24.83 5.25 3.87
C GLU A 92 23.92 5.12 5.09
N ILE A 93 24.05 6.03 6.07
CA ILE A 93 23.15 6.09 7.22
C ILE A 93 21.72 6.43 6.81
N ARG A 94 21.53 7.37 5.88
CA ARG A 94 20.20 7.75 5.40
C ARG A 94 19.54 6.59 4.66
N LYS A 95 20.29 5.91 3.79
CA LYS A 95 19.83 4.68 3.11
C LYS A 95 19.41 3.62 4.12
N CYS A 96 20.15 3.47 5.22
CA CYS A 96 19.81 2.57 6.31
C CYS A 96 18.49 2.93 7.01
N MET A 97 18.24 4.22 7.24
CA MET A 97 16.96 4.73 7.73
C MET A 97 15.84 4.72 6.66
N GLY A 98 16.20 4.38 5.41
CA GLY A 98 15.26 4.21 4.31
C GLY A 98 14.92 5.50 3.56
N PHE A 99 15.82 6.48 3.49
CA PHE A 99 15.63 7.67 2.64
C PHE A 99 16.95 8.17 2.03
N ASP A 100 16.87 9.04 1.03
CA ASP A 100 18.03 9.60 0.33
C ASP A 100 18.26 11.07 0.74
N TYR A 101 17.18 11.86 0.79
CA TYR A 101 17.22 13.29 1.07
C TYR A 101 16.25 13.70 2.18
N HIS A 102 16.60 14.75 2.92
CA HIS A 102 15.60 15.51 3.67
C HIS A 102 14.88 16.47 2.73
N TYR A 103 13.59 16.72 2.98
CA TYR A 103 12.80 17.58 2.09
C TYR A 103 13.34 19.02 1.95
N TYR A 104 14.08 19.53 2.93
CA TYR A 104 14.67 20.88 2.91
C TYR A 104 15.98 20.96 2.13
N GLU A 105 16.56 19.82 1.75
CA GLU A 105 17.79 19.78 0.97
C GLU A 105 17.53 20.11 -0.50
N LYS A 106 18.58 20.57 -1.18
CA LYS A 106 18.53 20.70 -2.64
C LYS A 106 18.79 19.33 -3.26
N PHE A 107 17.79 18.78 -3.92
CA PHE A 107 17.91 17.53 -4.69
C PHE A 107 17.12 17.63 -6.00
N GLU A 108 17.43 16.74 -6.93
CA GLU A 108 16.64 16.60 -8.16
C GLU A 108 15.42 15.72 -7.87
N TYR A 109 14.22 16.26 -8.09
CA TYR A 109 12.98 15.50 -7.97
C TYR A 109 12.85 14.56 -9.18
N ALA A 110 13.17 13.28 -8.96
CA ALA A 110 13.26 12.26 -10.00
C ALA A 110 12.64 10.92 -9.57
N THR A 111 12.55 9.99 -10.51
CA THR A 111 12.12 8.61 -10.29
C THR A 111 13.08 7.89 -9.35
N ASN A 112 12.53 7.07 -8.44
CA ASN A 112 13.22 6.29 -7.40
C ASN A 112 13.94 7.13 -6.32
N VAL A 113 13.46 8.33 -6.03
CA VAL A 113 14.00 9.17 -4.94
C VAL A 113 13.17 9.00 -3.67
N LYS A 114 13.81 8.83 -2.53
CA LYS A 114 13.16 8.70 -1.21
C LYS A 114 13.42 9.94 -0.38
N ILE A 115 12.35 10.62 0.02
CA ILE A 115 12.42 11.94 0.67
C ILE A 115 11.83 11.82 2.07
N ARG A 116 12.64 12.12 3.09
CA ARG A 116 12.14 12.28 4.46
C ARG A 116 11.41 13.61 4.57
N ILE A 117 10.13 13.54 4.95
CA ILE A 117 9.26 14.73 5.02
C ILE A 117 9.19 15.29 6.45
N GLN A 118 8.85 14.46 7.42
CA GLN A 118 8.63 14.89 8.80
C GLN A 118 8.78 13.71 9.75
N GLY A 119 9.59 13.84 10.82
CA GLY A 119 9.78 12.73 11.77
C GLY A 119 10.31 11.48 11.09
N ASP A 120 9.59 10.38 11.22
CA ASP A 120 9.84 9.11 10.53
C ASP A 120 9.02 8.92 9.25
N LEU A 121 8.27 9.92 8.78
CA LEU A 121 7.54 9.86 7.51
C LEU A 121 8.47 10.07 6.31
N VAL A 122 8.39 9.13 5.36
CA VAL A 122 9.11 9.15 4.09
C VAL A 122 8.12 9.09 2.93
N MET A 123 8.41 9.84 1.87
CA MET A 123 7.76 9.70 0.57
C MET A 123 8.75 9.14 -0.44
N ASP A 124 8.40 7.98 -0.99
CA ASP A 124 9.11 7.34 -2.09
C ASP A 124 8.48 7.81 -3.40
N VAL A 125 9.26 8.50 -4.23
CA VAL A 125 8.87 8.89 -5.59
C VAL A 125 9.13 7.70 -6.51
N ILE A 126 8.15 6.81 -6.63
CA ILE A 126 8.27 5.58 -7.44
C ILE A 126 8.46 5.92 -8.91
N ARG A 127 7.71 6.91 -9.41
CA ARG A 127 7.86 7.48 -10.75
C ARG A 127 7.54 8.98 -10.73
N ALA A 128 8.34 9.77 -11.42
CA ALA A 128 8.08 11.18 -11.68
C ALA A 128 8.08 11.45 -13.18
N TYR A 129 7.14 12.26 -13.65
CA TYR A 129 6.94 12.59 -15.05
C TYR A 129 6.90 14.09 -15.25
N ASP A 130 7.29 14.57 -16.42
CA ASP A 130 7.19 16.01 -16.72
C ASP A 130 5.74 16.41 -17.07
N LYS A 131 4.96 15.44 -17.56
CA LYS A 131 3.58 15.63 -18.00
C LYS A 131 2.64 14.62 -17.37
N LYS A 132 1.42 15.07 -17.09
CA LYS A 132 0.36 14.22 -16.51
C LYS A 132 -0.01 13.08 -17.45
N GLU A 133 0.03 13.32 -18.75
CA GLU A 133 -0.30 12.35 -19.80
C GLU A 133 0.63 11.13 -19.77
N GLU A 134 1.90 11.33 -19.40
CA GLU A 134 2.88 10.25 -19.26
C GLU A 134 2.57 9.35 -18.05
N LEU A 135 2.17 9.96 -16.93
CA LEU A 135 1.72 9.22 -15.75
C LEU A 135 0.46 8.39 -16.08
N LEU A 136 -0.52 8.99 -16.76
CA LEU A 136 -1.74 8.30 -17.19
C LEU A 136 -1.44 7.15 -18.13
N LYS A 137 -0.54 7.36 -19.11
CA LYS A 137 -0.07 6.31 -20.01
C LYS A 137 0.57 5.16 -19.24
N TYR A 138 1.45 5.46 -18.29
CA TYR A 138 2.09 4.45 -17.45
C TYR A 138 1.08 3.61 -16.67
N ILE A 139 0.07 4.25 -16.05
CA ILE A 139 -0.98 3.53 -15.31
C ILE A 139 -1.77 2.61 -16.24
N ASN A 140 -2.12 3.09 -17.44
CA ASN A 140 -2.87 2.31 -18.43
C ASN A 140 -2.06 1.12 -18.98
N GLU A 141 -0.74 1.25 -19.15
CA GLU A 141 0.14 0.17 -19.57
C GLU A 141 0.43 -0.84 -18.46
N ASN A 142 0.25 -0.46 -17.19
CA ASN A 142 0.58 -1.27 -16.01
C ASN A 142 -0.65 -1.57 -15.14
N LYS A 143 -1.82 -1.80 -15.76
CA LYS A 143 -3.13 -2.00 -15.06
C LYS A 143 -3.09 -3.03 -13.94
N GLU A 144 -2.32 -4.10 -14.09
CA GLU A 144 -2.16 -5.14 -13.06
C GLU A 144 -1.62 -4.58 -11.73
N ASN A 145 -0.69 -3.61 -11.79
CA ASN A 145 -0.16 -2.93 -10.61
C ASN A 145 -1.18 -1.98 -9.97
N PHE A 146 -2.24 -1.62 -10.71
CA PHE A 146 -3.31 -0.71 -10.30
C PHE A 146 -4.67 -1.44 -10.29
N ARG A 147 -4.67 -2.74 -10.00
CA ARG A 147 -5.85 -3.61 -10.12
C ARG A 147 -7.08 -3.07 -9.40
N GLN A 148 -6.95 -2.51 -8.19
CA GLN A 148 -8.10 -1.94 -7.47
C GLN A 148 -8.72 -0.75 -8.23
N LEU A 149 -7.89 0.13 -8.79
CA LEU A 149 -8.35 1.28 -9.57
C LEU A 149 -8.99 0.83 -10.89
N TRP A 150 -8.37 -0.16 -11.55
CA TRP A 150 -8.91 -0.77 -12.77
C TRP A 150 -10.25 -1.47 -12.52
N GLU A 151 -10.36 -2.31 -11.49
CA GLU A 151 -11.62 -2.97 -11.15
C GLU A 151 -12.72 -1.98 -10.76
N SER A 152 -12.36 -0.85 -10.15
CA SER A 152 -13.30 0.22 -9.83
C SER A 152 -13.81 0.92 -11.10
N PHE A 153 -12.92 1.19 -12.06
CA PHE A 153 -13.28 1.68 -13.40
C PHE A 153 -14.23 0.72 -14.10
N VAL A 154 -13.86 -0.56 -14.16
CA VAL A 154 -14.66 -1.61 -14.78
C VAL A 154 -16.06 -1.67 -14.16
N ARG A 155 -16.16 -1.66 -12.83
CA ARG A 155 -17.46 -1.64 -12.15
C ARG A 155 -18.28 -0.39 -12.49
N ALA A 156 -17.66 0.79 -12.48
CA ALA A 156 -18.34 2.06 -12.73
C ALA A 156 -18.88 2.17 -14.16
N GLU A 157 -18.10 1.73 -15.15
CA GLU A 157 -18.48 1.82 -16.56
C GLU A 157 -19.39 0.67 -17.00
N LEU A 158 -19.09 -0.56 -16.62
CA LEU A 158 -19.97 -1.70 -16.93
C LEU A 158 -21.33 -1.57 -16.24
N GLY A 159 -21.38 -0.94 -15.05
CA GLY A 159 -22.62 -0.63 -14.35
C GLY A 159 -23.57 0.27 -15.14
N LYS A 160 -23.10 1.01 -16.15
CA LYS A 160 -23.94 1.84 -17.05
C LYS A 160 -24.36 1.09 -18.31
N ASN A 161 -23.71 -0.03 -18.63
CA ASN A 161 -23.93 -0.78 -19.86
C ASN A 161 -25.03 -1.83 -19.67
N LYS A 162 -26.17 -1.67 -20.35
CA LYS A 162 -27.33 -2.58 -20.25
C LYS A 162 -27.01 -4.03 -20.61
N GLU A 163 -26.14 -4.27 -21.60
CA GLU A 163 -25.73 -5.64 -21.96
C GLU A 163 -24.96 -6.28 -20.80
N MET A 164 -24.07 -5.53 -20.17
CA MET A 164 -23.30 -6.03 -19.02
C MET A 164 -24.15 -6.21 -17.78
N GLN A 165 -25.11 -5.32 -17.51
CA GLN A 165 -26.08 -5.52 -16.44
C GLN A 165 -26.82 -6.86 -16.63
N ASN A 166 -27.30 -7.14 -17.85
CA ASN A 166 -27.96 -8.40 -18.16
C ASN A 166 -27.02 -9.61 -18.04
N ALA A 167 -25.76 -9.47 -18.47
CA ALA A 167 -24.76 -10.51 -18.35
C ALA A 167 -24.41 -10.83 -16.88
N GLU A 168 -24.28 -9.81 -16.03
CA GLU A 168 -24.03 -9.99 -14.59
C GLU A 168 -25.21 -10.64 -13.88
N VAL A 169 -26.46 -10.30 -14.25
CA VAL A 169 -27.65 -11.01 -13.76
C VAL A 169 -27.58 -12.49 -14.17
N LEU A 170 -27.27 -12.78 -15.43
CA LEU A 170 -27.14 -14.14 -15.93
C LEU A 170 -26.05 -14.94 -15.17
N ILE A 171 -24.87 -14.33 -14.99
CA ILE A 171 -23.73 -14.90 -14.26
C ILE A 171 -24.09 -15.15 -12.80
N GLY A 172 -24.70 -14.16 -12.14
CA GLY A 172 -25.15 -14.25 -10.75
C GLY A 172 -26.18 -15.35 -10.55
N THR A 173 -27.22 -15.40 -11.39
CA THR A 173 -28.23 -16.47 -11.33
C THR A 173 -27.61 -17.86 -11.60
N TYR A 174 -26.66 -17.97 -12.53
CA TYR A 174 -25.96 -19.23 -12.76
C TYR A 174 -25.18 -19.68 -11.51
N GLN A 175 -24.43 -18.76 -10.89
CA GLN A 175 -23.67 -19.02 -9.67
C GLN A 175 -24.59 -19.44 -8.52
N GLU A 176 -25.69 -18.73 -8.29
CA GLU A 176 -26.68 -19.04 -7.25
C GLU A 176 -27.27 -20.44 -7.42
N LEU A 177 -27.66 -20.82 -8.65
CA LEU A 177 -28.21 -22.14 -8.93
C LEU A 177 -27.14 -23.25 -8.83
N MET A 178 -25.89 -22.95 -9.20
CA MET A 178 -24.77 -23.87 -9.00
C MET A 178 -24.51 -24.10 -7.51
N ASP A 179 -24.47 -23.04 -6.71
CA ASP A 179 -24.32 -23.13 -5.26
C ASP A 179 -25.51 -23.86 -4.61
N PHE A 180 -26.73 -23.65 -5.09
CA PHE A 180 -27.88 -24.43 -4.65
C PHE A 180 -27.68 -25.93 -4.93
N ALA A 181 -27.32 -26.31 -6.15
CA ALA A 181 -27.11 -27.70 -6.53
C ALA A 181 -25.98 -28.37 -5.74
N LEU A 182 -24.93 -27.61 -5.40
CA LEU A 182 -23.78 -28.10 -4.66
C LEU A 182 -24.00 -28.17 -3.16
N ASN A 183 -24.72 -27.21 -2.57
CA ASN A 183 -24.89 -27.12 -1.11
C ASN A 183 -26.16 -27.80 -0.59
N THR A 184 -27.08 -28.20 -1.47
CA THR A 184 -28.28 -28.94 -1.08
C THR A 184 -27.90 -30.34 -0.59
N ARG A 185 -28.19 -30.61 0.69
CA ARG A 185 -28.01 -31.93 1.29
C ARG A 185 -29.19 -32.83 0.91
N VAL A 186 -28.90 -33.93 0.25
CA VAL A 186 -29.92 -34.89 -0.20
C VAL A 186 -30.18 -35.90 0.91
N TYR A 187 -31.29 -35.74 1.63
CA TYR A 187 -31.73 -36.68 2.67
C TYR A 187 -32.90 -37.55 2.20
N LYS A 188 -33.72 -37.04 1.28
CA LYS A 188 -34.88 -37.71 0.69
C LYS A 188 -34.83 -37.68 -0.83
N GLU A 189 -35.64 -38.54 -1.48
CA GLU A 189 -35.74 -38.57 -2.94
C GLU A 189 -36.33 -37.28 -3.53
N GLU A 190 -37.13 -36.53 -2.77
CA GLU A 190 -37.61 -35.20 -3.19
C GLU A 190 -36.46 -34.20 -3.36
N ASP A 191 -35.52 -34.14 -2.42
CA ASP A 191 -34.35 -33.26 -2.48
C ASP A 191 -33.52 -33.54 -3.74
N ARG A 192 -33.38 -34.83 -4.07
CA ARG A 192 -32.70 -35.28 -5.29
C ARG A 192 -33.40 -34.79 -6.55
N LYS A 193 -34.74 -34.87 -6.59
CA LYS A 193 -35.53 -34.37 -7.72
C LYS A 193 -35.38 -32.86 -7.88
N ASP A 194 -35.28 -32.11 -6.78
CA ASP A 194 -35.13 -30.66 -6.82
C ASP A 194 -33.74 -30.24 -7.32
N VAL A 195 -32.67 -30.90 -6.87
CA VAL A 195 -31.32 -30.71 -7.45
C VAL A 195 -31.33 -30.99 -8.96
N ILE A 196 -32.00 -32.06 -9.40
CA ILE A 196 -32.11 -32.39 -10.85
C ILE A 196 -32.85 -31.27 -11.60
N LYS A 197 -33.94 -30.71 -11.05
CA LYS A 197 -34.66 -29.59 -11.67
C LYS A 197 -33.77 -28.36 -11.79
N VAL A 198 -33.02 -28.02 -10.74
CA VAL A 198 -32.09 -26.88 -10.75
C VAL A 198 -30.96 -27.08 -11.76
N VAL A 199 -30.39 -28.28 -11.85
CA VAL A 199 -29.39 -28.60 -12.88
C VAL A 199 -29.97 -28.46 -14.28
N LYS A 200 -31.24 -28.84 -14.51
CA LYS A 200 -31.91 -28.60 -15.80
C LYS A 200 -32.06 -27.11 -16.11
N LEU A 201 -32.40 -26.28 -15.11
CA LEU A 201 -32.47 -24.82 -15.27
C LEU A 201 -31.10 -24.23 -15.62
N LEU A 202 -30.03 -24.69 -14.95
CA LEU A 202 -28.66 -24.30 -15.29
C LEU A 202 -28.36 -24.57 -16.77
N ARG A 203 -28.69 -25.76 -17.32
CA ARG A 203 -28.47 -26.07 -18.75
C ARG A 203 -29.16 -25.12 -19.71
N ILE A 204 -30.31 -24.54 -19.33
CA ILE A 204 -31.00 -23.55 -20.15
C ILE A 204 -30.20 -22.24 -20.15
N ILE A 205 -29.71 -21.82 -18.98
CA ILE A 205 -28.89 -20.61 -18.80
C ILE A 205 -27.54 -20.74 -19.53
N GLU A 206 -26.94 -21.93 -19.57
CA GLU A 206 -25.67 -22.17 -20.26
C GLU A 206 -25.70 -21.77 -21.73
N ASN A 207 -26.84 -21.96 -22.42
CA ASN A 207 -26.95 -21.54 -23.82
C ASN A 207 -26.78 -20.04 -24.00
N ASN A 208 -27.32 -19.24 -23.06
CA ASN A 208 -27.16 -17.79 -23.07
C ASN A 208 -25.70 -17.41 -22.76
N VAL A 209 -25.07 -18.08 -21.79
CA VAL A 209 -23.65 -17.89 -21.46
C VAL A 209 -22.75 -18.18 -22.65
N LEU A 210 -22.95 -19.33 -23.31
CA LEU A 210 -22.17 -19.75 -24.48
C LEU A 210 -22.40 -18.83 -25.69
N THR A 211 -23.62 -18.33 -25.87
CA THR A 211 -23.92 -17.33 -26.91
C THR A 211 -23.15 -16.04 -26.67
N LEU A 212 -23.15 -15.56 -25.42
CA LEU A 212 -22.39 -14.38 -25.03
C LEU A 212 -20.88 -14.62 -25.19
N ALA A 213 -20.38 -15.77 -24.74
CA ALA A 213 -18.98 -16.14 -24.86
C ALA A 213 -18.51 -16.17 -26.32
N LYS A 214 -19.32 -16.74 -27.22
CA LYS A 214 -19.04 -16.75 -28.66
C LYS A 214 -18.99 -15.33 -29.23
N LYS A 215 -19.90 -14.44 -28.81
CA LYS A 215 -19.91 -13.02 -29.24
C LYS A 215 -18.58 -12.33 -28.91
N TYR A 216 -17.98 -12.64 -27.76
CA TYR A 216 -16.74 -12.02 -27.29
C TYR A 216 -15.47 -12.86 -27.54
N GLY A 217 -15.58 -14.00 -28.23
CA GLY A 217 -14.45 -14.90 -28.46
C GLY A 217 -13.86 -15.49 -27.18
N ILE A 218 -14.68 -15.70 -26.14
CA ILE A 218 -14.25 -16.25 -24.85
C ILE A 218 -14.44 -17.76 -24.86
N GLU A 219 -13.38 -18.49 -24.56
CA GLU A 219 -13.48 -19.93 -24.30
C GLU A 219 -14.03 -20.17 -22.89
N VAL A 220 -15.09 -20.99 -22.80
CA VAL A 220 -15.71 -21.37 -21.53
C VAL A 220 -15.37 -22.82 -21.22
N HIS A 221 -14.69 -23.03 -20.10
CA HIS A 221 -14.30 -24.36 -19.66
C HIS A 221 -15.39 -25.00 -18.79
N ASN A 222 -15.33 -26.33 -18.65
CA ASN A 222 -16.20 -27.06 -17.75
C ASN A 222 -15.54 -27.25 -16.38
N LEU A 223 -16.31 -27.04 -15.32
CA LEU A 223 -15.96 -27.44 -13.96
C LEU A 223 -16.73 -28.73 -13.61
N TYR A 224 -16.09 -29.63 -12.88
CA TYR A 224 -16.70 -30.86 -12.40
C TYR A 224 -16.63 -30.88 -10.88
N GLU A 225 -17.75 -30.60 -10.24
CA GLU A 225 -17.80 -30.44 -8.78
C GLU A 225 -18.67 -31.50 -8.13
N LYS A 226 -18.28 -31.92 -6.93
CA LYS A 226 -19.08 -32.80 -6.09
C LYS A 226 -19.94 -31.97 -5.15
N PRO A 227 -21.18 -32.42 -4.83
CA PRO A 227 -21.97 -31.81 -3.78
C PRO A 227 -21.18 -31.71 -2.47
N ARG A 228 -21.32 -30.58 -1.78
CA ARG A 228 -20.72 -30.32 -0.46
C ARG A 228 -21.51 -31.06 0.61
N SER A 229 -21.28 -32.37 0.65
CA SER A 229 -21.89 -33.32 1.59
C SER A 229 -20.87 -33.79 2.63
N SER A 230 -21.35 -34.30 3.77
CA SER A 230 -20.52 -35.02 4.73
C SER A 230 -19.96 -36.33 4.17
N GLU A 231 -20.51 -36.84 3.07
CA GLU A 231 -20.07 -38.08 2.40
C GLU A 231 -19.90 -37.87 0.88
N PRO A 232 -18.93 -37.06 0.44
CA PRO A 232 -18.77 -36.67 -0.97
C PRO A 232 -18.41 -37.85 -1.89
N GLU A 233 -17.91 -38.95 -1.36
CA GLU A 233 -17.56 -40.15 -2.14
C GLU A 233 -18.79 -40.85 -2.75
N ARG A 234 -19.98 -40.68 -2.14
CA ARG A 234 -21.22 -41.30 -2.61
C ARG A 234 -21.82 -40.62 -3.84
N TYR A 235 -21.32 -39.44 -4.20
CA TYR A 235 -21.89 -38.61 -5.26
C TYR A 235 -20.96 -38.54 -6.47
N LYS A 236 -21.55 -38.65 -7.66
CA LYS A 236 -20.86 -38.35 -8.93
C LYS A 236 -20.68 -36.84 -9.06
N CYS A 237 -19.61 -36.43 -9.74
CA CYS A 237 -19.43 -35.01 -10.07
C CYS A 237 -20.56 -34.52 -10.99
N ILE A 238 -20.99 -33.29 -10.76
CA ILE A 238 -21.90 -32.55 -11.61
C ILE A 238 -21.05 -31.62 -12.47
N ARG A 239 -21.31 -31.59 -13.78
CA ARG A 239 -20.67 -30.65 -14.71
C ARG A 239 -21.31 -29.28 -14.59
N PHE A 240 -20.51 -28.23 -14.49
CA PHE A 240 -20.91 -26.83 -14.63
C PHE A 240 -19.99 -26.14 -15.65
N LEU A 241 -20.33 -24.92 -16.05
CA LEU A 241 -19.41 -24.02 -16.72
C LEU A 241 -18.58 -23.28 -15.66
N ASP A 242 -17.33 -22.98 -15.99
CA ASP A 242 -16.50 -22.06 -15.19
C ASP A 242 -17.00 -20.62 -15.35
N ILE A 243 -18.10 -20.31 -14.64
CA ILE A 243 -18.78 -19.04 -14.79
C ILE A 243 -17.95 -17.87 -14.24
N GLN A 244 -17.10 -18.13 -13.24
CA GLN A 244 -16.24 -17.11 -12.63
C GLN A 244 -15.13 -16.69 -13.59
N GLU A 245 -14.46 -17.66 -14.21
CA GLU A 245 -13.44 -17.36 -15.22
C GLU A 245 -14.06 -16.71 -16.47
N PHE A 246 -15.24 -17.18 -16.90
CA PHE A 246 -16.00 -16.51 -17.96
C PHE A 246 -16.33 -15.05 -17.61
N ALA A 247 -16.84 -14.79 -16.40
CA ALA A 247 -17.19 -13.45 -15.95
C ALA A 247 -15.97 -12.52 -15.93
N ARG A 248 -14.82 -13.03 -15.44
CA ARG A 248 -13.55 -12.29 -15.43
C ARG A 248 -13.14 -11.89 -16.86
N LYS A 249 -13.07 -12.85 -17.78
CA LYS A 249 -12.70 -12.60 -19.19
C LYS A 249 -13.68 -11.66 -19.90
N LEU A 250 -14.98 -11.77 -19.61
CA LEU A 250 -16.00 -10.89 -20.19
C LEU A 250 -15.81 -9.45 -19.73
N ARG A 251 -15.61 -9.24 -18.43
CA ARG A 251 -15.32 -7.91 -17.87
C ARG A 251 -14.06 -7.32 -18.46
N GLU A 252 -13.00 -8.11 -18.62
CA GLU A 252 -11.74 -7.69 -19.26
C GLU A 252 -11.95 -7.25 -20.70
N LYS A 253 -12.64 -8.07 -21.52
CA LYS A 253 -12.95 -7.73 -22.91
C LYS A 253 -13.74 -6.43 -23.05
N LYS A 254 -14.74 -6.23 -22.19
CA LYS A 254 -15.49 -4.97 -22.19
C LYS A 254 -14.70 -3.79 -21.68
N ALA A 255 -13.81 -4.01 -20.73
CA ALA A 255 -12.93 -2.97 -20.23
C ALA A 255 -11.89 -2.54 -21.28
N GLU A 256 -11.43 -3.47 -22.13
CA GLU A 256 -10.58 -3.16 -23.30
C GLU A 256 -11.30 -2.22 -24.27
N GLU A 257 -12.56 -2.52 -24.62
CA GLU A 257 -13.40 -1.66 -25.48
C GLU A 257 -13.58 -0.24 -24.90
N LEU A 258 -13.58 -0.12 -23.57
CA LEU A 258 -13.79 1.14 -22.86
C LEU A 258 -12.48 1.80 -22.41
N SER A 259 -11.33 1.22 -22.75
CA SER A 259 -10.03 1.61 -22.19
C SER A 259 -9.64 3.07 -22.47
N GLU A 260 -10.16 3.67 -23.54
CA GLU A 260 -10.00 5.10 -23.85
C GLU A 260 -10.55 6.00 -22.73
N ASN A 261 -11.58 5.55 -22.01
CA ASN A 261 -12.19 6.30 -20.91
C ASN A 261 -11.46 6.10 -19.58
N PHE A 262 -10.49 5.19 -19.49
CA PHE A 262 -9.82 4.90 -18.22
C PHE A 262 -9.08 6.11 -17.68
N ASN A 263 -8.38 6.85 -18.54
CA ASN A 263 -7.69 8.08 -18.15
C ASN A 263 -8.67 9.12 -17.59
N ASN A 264 -9.83 9.28 -18.23
CA ASN A 264 -10.88 10.20 -17.75
C ASN A 264 -11.44 9.75 -16.40
N PHE A 265 -11.60 8.44 -16.20
CA PHE A 265 -12.00 7.90 -14.91
C PHE A 265 -10.95 8.18 -13.82
N VAL A 266 -9.66 7.95 -14.08
CA VAL A 266 -8.59 8.26 -13.12
C VAL A 266 -8.63 9.74 -12.74
N LEU A 267 -8.78 10.64 -13.73
CA LEU A 267 -8.93 12.07 -13.50
C LEU A 267 -10.18 12.40 -12.66
N SER A 268 -11.30 11.71 -12.88
CA SER A 268 -12.51 11.93 -12.09
C SER A 268 -12.42 11.41 -10.65
N GLN A 269 -11.43 10.57 -10.34
CA GLN A 269 -11.16 10.12 -8.97
C GLN A 269 -10.26 11.09 -8.19
N GLU A 270 -9.68 12.11 -8.84
CA GLU A 270 -8.81 13.07 -8.18
C GLU A 270 -9.60 13.88 -7.15
N ASN A 271 -9.19 13.78 -5.88
CA ASN A 271 -9.85 14.46 -4.78
C ASN A 271 -8.81 14.90 -3.73
N THR A 272 -9.18 15.87 -2.90
CA THR A 272 -8.40 16.19 -1.70
C THR A 272 -8.63 15.12 -0.65
N VAL A 273 -7.57 14.37 -0.32
CA VAL A 273 -7.59 13.24 0.59
C VAL A 273 -6.78 13.54 1.85
N LYS A 274 -7.25 12.99 2.97
CA LYS A 274 -6.52 13.00 4.24
C LYS A 274 -6.09 11.58 4.55
N ILE A 275 -4.78 11.37 4.62
CA ILE A 275 -4.15 10.08 4.84
C ILE A 275 -3.58 10.07 6.26
N ARG A 276 -3.67 8.93 6.94
CA ARG A 276 -3.08 8.71 8.27
C ARG A 276 -2.09 7.55 8.22
N ILE A 277 -0.84 7.80 8.59
CA ILE A 277 0.22 6.79 8.66
C ILE A 277 0.87 6.84 10.04
N GLY A 278 1.19 5.67 10.59
CA GLY A 278 1.81 5.52 11.90
C GLY A 278 0.84 5.16 13.01
N HIS A 279 1.24 5.45 14.25
CA HIS A 279 0.52 4.98 15.44
C HIS A 279 -0.86 5.62 15.55
N TYR A 280 -1.88 4.86 15.95
CA TYR A 280 -3.27 5.33 15.95
C TYR A 280 -3.53 6.55 16.87
N THR A 281 -2.72 6.75 17.91
CA THR A 281 -2.81 7.89 18.83
C THR A 281 -2.09 9.14 18.33
N THR A 282 -1.07 8.96 17.51
CA THR A 282 -0.16 10.02 17.03
C THR A 282 0.24 9.74 15.59
N PRO A 283 -0.71 9.71 14.63
CA PRO A 283 -0.39 9.47 13.24
C PRO A 283 0.15 10.73 12.58
N HIS A 284 0.93 10.56 11.52
CA HIS A 284 1.15 11.60 10.53
C HIS A 284 -0.13 11.78 9.71
N GLU A 285 -0.70 12.98 9.75
CA GLU A 285 -1.84 13.36 8.93
C GLU A 285 -1.34 14.08 7.67
N ILE A 286 -1.49 13.45 6.51
CA ILE A 286 -1.04 13.97 5.23
C ILE A 286 -2.26 14.43 4.44
N SER A 287 -2.27 15.68 3.98
CA SER A 287 -3.31 16.25 3.13
C SER A 287 -2.74 16.54 1.75
N LEU A 288 -3.27 15.87 0.72
CA LEU A 288 -2.88 16.03 -0.68
C LEU A 288 -4.10 15.93 -1.60
N THR A 289 -3.97 16.45 -2.82
CA THR A 289 -4.93 16.26 -3.90
C THR A 289 -4.41 15.20 -4.87
N GLY A 290 -5.15 14.12 -5.07
CA GLY A 290 -4.68 13.02 -5.90
C GLY A 290 -5.63 11.83 -5.90
N VAL A 291 -5.14 10.70 -6.40
CA VAL A 291 -5.89 9.42 -6.46
C VAL A 291 -5.17 8.39 -5.60
N ILE A 292 -5.85 7.85 -4.59
CA ILE A 292 -5.31 6.75 -3.79
C ILE A 292 -5.41 5.46 -4.60
N THR A 293 -4.30 4.72 -4.71
CA THR A 293 -4.24 3.47 -5.49
C THR A 293 -4.14 2.22 -4.64
N ASP A 294 -3.53 2.33 -3.45
CA ASP A 294 -3.38 1.23 -2.51
C ASP A 294 -3.19 1.77 -1.09
N VAL A 295 -3.74 1.08 -0.09
CA VAL A 295 -3.65 1.46 1.33
C VAL A 295 -3.37 0.21 2.15
N VAL A 296 -2.27 0.24 2.88
CA VAL A 296 -2.03 -0.69 3.99
C VAL A 296 -2.12 0.13 5.26
N GLU A 297 -3.25 -0.04 5.96
CA GLU A 297 -3.64 0.79 7.09
C GLU A 297 -2.51 0.96 8.12
N GLY A 298 -2.23 2.22 8.48
CA GLY A 298 -1.20 2.60 9.44
C GLY A 298 0.25 2.42 8.97
N ARG A 299 0.50 1.79 7.81
CA ARG A 299 1.87 1.46 7.35
C ARG A 299 2.30 2.22 6.11
N ARG A 300 1.54 2.09 5.01
CA ARG A 300 1.88 2.71 3.73
C ARG A 300 0.65 3.06 2.91
N VAL A 301 0.77 4.12 2.13
CA VAL A 301 -0.26 4.55 1.17
C VAL A 301 0.38 4.93 -0.15
N ASN A 302 -0.13 4.35 -1.23
CA ASN A 302 0.27 4.69 -2.59
C ASN A 302 -0.73 5.68 -3.18
N ALA A 303 -0.22 6.72 -3.82
CA ALA A 303 -1.04 7.78 -4.41
C ALA A 303 -0.48 8.26 -5.75
N LEU A 304 -1.40 8.69 -6.61
CA LEU A 304 -1.11 9.43 -7.84
C LEU A 304 -1.29 10.92 -7.56
N ILE A 305 -0.23 11.68 -7.76
CA ILE A 305 -0.24 13.14 -7.75
C ILE A 305 -0.28 13.57 -9.22
N LEU A 306 -1.40 14.11 -9.67
CA LEU A 306 -1.62 14.39 -11.10
C LEU A 306 -1.11 15.76 -11.52
N SER A 307 -0.87 16.66 -10.57
CA SER A 307 -0.39 18.01 -10.81
C SER A 307 0.54 18.50 -9.69
N PRO A 308 1.45 19.44 -10.01
CA PRO A 308 2.32 20.03 -9.00
C PRO A 308 1.51 20.70 -7.89
N GLN A 309 1.87 20.44 -6.64
CA GLN A 309 1.10 20.91 -5.50
C GLN A 309 1.94 20.99 -4.23
N LYS A 310 1.40 21.70 -3.23
CA LYS A 310 1.88 21.60 -1.86
C LYS A 310 1.12 20.51 -1.13
N ILE A 311 1.84 19.68 -0.39
CA ILE A 311 1.28 18.68 0.51
C ILE A 311 1.52 19.17 1.93
N THR A 312 0.47 19.11 2.74
CA THR A 312 0.55 19.48 4.16
C THR A 312 0.66 18.20 4.99
N VAL A 313 1.63 18.16 5.91
CA VAL A 313 1.78 17.10 6.89
C VAL A 313 1.67 17.68 8.29
N LYS A 314 0.88 17.02 9.13
CA LYS A 314 0.72 17.37 10.53
C LYS A 314 1.06 16.18 11.41
N HIS A 315 1.90 16.41 12.40
CA HIS A 315 2.21 15.44 13.45
C HIS A 315 2.25 16.13 14.82
N PRO A 316 1.76 15.51 15.91
CA PRO A 316 1.78 16.13 17.24
C PRO A 316 3.16 16.57 17.71
N GLU A 317 4.21 15.80 17.39
CA GLU A 317 5.59 16.09 17.83
C GLU A 317 6.30 17.13 16.96
N HIS A 318 5.90 17.30 15.70
CA HIS A 318 6.63 18.10 14.70
C HIS A 318 5.84 19.31 14.17
N GLY A 319 4.59 19.49 14.60
CA GLY A 319 3.72 20.56 14.12
C GLY A 319 3.23 20.33 12.69
N VAL A 320 3.03 21.43 11.96
CA VAL A 320 2.53 21.44 10.58
C VAL A 320 3.66 21.84 9.63
N ASN A 321 3.92 21.01 8.64
CA ASN A 321 4.88 21.26 7.57
C ASN A 321 4.18 21.25 6.21
N GLU A 322 4.71 22.02 5.27
CA GLU A 322 4.35 21.95 3.86
C GLU A 322 5.57 21.55 3.04
N PHE A 323 5.39 20.67 2.06
CA PHE A 323 6.42 20.38 1.06
C PHE A 323 5.81 20.41 -0.33
N TYR A 324 6.62 20.82 -1.31
CA TYR A 324 6.17 20.98 -2.69
C TYR A 324 6.55 19.76 -3.52
N VAL A 325 5.56 19.20 -4.21
CA VAL A 325 5.76 18.17 -5.24
C VAL A 325 5.71 18.86 -6.59
N PRO A 326 6.82 18.93 -7.34
CA PRO A 326 6.92 19.77 -8.53
C PRO A 326 6.41 19.10 -9.81
N LYS A 327 6.13 17.80 -9.78
CA LYS A 327 5.87 16.97 -10.97
C LYS A 327 4.73 15.98 -10.75
N PRO A 328 3.93 15.65 -11.78
CA PRO A 328 3.06 14.49 -11.76
C PRO A 328 3.84 13.23 -11.37
N SER A 329 3.37 12.51 -10.36
CA SER A 329 4.14 11.45 -9.72
C SER A 329 3.27 10.30 -9.25
N TYR A 330 3.81 9.09 -9.31
CA TYR A 330 3.34 7.96 -8.52
C TYR A 330 4.22 7.87 -7.27
N VAL A 331 3.61 8.03 -6.09
CA VAL A 331 4.33 8.12 -4.82
C VAL A 331 3.81 7.09 -3.82
N GLN A 332 4.68 6.72 -2.88
CA GLN A 332 4.32 5.95 -1.70
C GLN A 332 4.71 6.73 -0.45
N PHE A 333 3.77 6.94 0.45
CA PHE A 333 4.05 7.40 1.80
C PHE A 333 4.19 6.19 2.72
N ARG A 334 5.22 6.18 3.56
CA ARG A 334 5.47 5.14 4.56
C ARG A 334 6.28 5.69 5.72
N LEU A 335 6.35 4.93 6.81
CA LEU A 335 7.34 5.21 7.85
C LEU A 335 8.73 4.73 7.42
N MET A 336 9.76 5.27 8.07
CA MET A 336 11.12 4.72 8.03
C MET A 336 11.06 3.26 8.49
N GLU A 337 11.42 2.35 7.59
CA GLU A 337 11.56 0.96 7.93
C GLU A 337 13.05 0.70 8.19
N PRO A 338 13.42 0.24 9.39
CA PRO A 338 14.76 -0.26 9.61
C PRO A 338 14.92 -1.54 8.77
N PHE A 339 15.76 -1.48 7.74
CA PHE A 339 16.07 -2.62 6.86
C PHE A 339 16.64 -3.82 7.63
#